data_AF-A0AAN5YH76-F1
#
_entry.id   AF-A0AAN5YH76-F1
#
_cell.length_a   1.000
_cell.length_b   1.000
_cell.length_c   1.000
_cell.angle_alpha   90.00
_cell.angle_beta   90.00
_cell.angle_gamma   90.00
#
_symmetry.space_group_name_H-M   'P 1'
#
loop_
_entity.id
_entity.type
_entity.pdbx_description
1 polymer ?
#
loop_
_entity_poly.entity_id
_entity_poly.type
_entity_poly.pdbx_seq_one_letter_code
_entity_poly.pdbx_strand_id
1 'polypeptide(L)'
;MEQVACKSQQTVQQCGQAIWVEAVQSEKGQTLHRPLLAYIDKAAIQKHVCLWQQILAFIARMQALHDWTSLKYGMTARQRKKWCQLWQLASQAPGSPDPQGSWGSQAAVPGDLEDQEGWAITAIEKACLEFCIELLNQRHCSHEYKSALVCAMAVLGQGETGWRDPESYPLILSRVIKVARFMVV
;
A
#
# COMPACT_ATOMS: atom_id res chain seq x y z
N MET A 1 5.39 0.66 3.31
CA MET A 1 4.60 0.01 2.24
C MET A 1 4.97 -1.46 2.05
N GLU A 2 6.25 -1.81 1.85
CA GLU A 2 6.65 -3.22 1.70
C GLU A 2 6.24 -4.09 2.89
N GLN A 3 6.55 -3.66 4.12
CA GLN A 3 6.13 -4.36 5.34
C GLN A 3 4.60 -4.49 5.45
N VAL A 4 3.86 -3.45 5.05
CA VAL A 4 2.38 -3.48 5.03
C VAL A 4 1.88 -4.57 4.10
N ALA A 5 2.41 -4.64 2.87
CA ALA A 5 2.01 -5.66 1.91
C ALA A 5 2.39 -7.07 2.36
N CYS A 6 3.61 -7.26 2.90
CA CYS A 6 4.06 -8.53 3.44
C CYS A 6 3.17 -8.99 4.60
N LYS A 7 2.90 -8.14 5.59
CA LYS A 7 2.05 -8.46 6.75
C LYS A 7 0.61 -8.72 6.34
N SER A 8 0.02 -7.87 5.49
CA SER A 8 -1.31 -8.10 4.92
C SER A 8 -1.44 -9.46 4.25
N GLN A 9 -0.43 -9.85 3.47
CA GLN A 9 -0.44 -11.15 2.81
C GLN A 9 -0.24 -12.32 3.78
N GLN A 10 0.63 -12.16 4.78
CA GLN A 10 0.86 -13.18 5.80
C GLN A 10 -0.40 -13.40 6.64
N THR A 11 -1.14 -12.33 6.98
CA THR A 11 -2.48 -12.41 7.58
C THR A 11 -3.41 -13.26 6.73
N VAL A 12 -3.50 -12.97 5.43
CA VAL A 12 -4.28 -13.81 4.52
C VAL A 12 -3.80 -15.26 4.56
N GLN A 13 -2.50 -15.55 4.45
CA GLN A 13 -2.00 -16.93 4.49
C GLN A 13 -2.35 -17.69 5.78
N GLN A 14 -2.46 -17.00 6.91
CA GLN A 14 -2.85 -17.59 8.19
C GLN A 14 -4.37 -17.68 8.38
N CYS A 15 -5.15 -16.87 7.67
CA CYS A 15 -6.60 -16.96 7.67
C CYS A 15 -7.08 -18.27 7.00
N GLY A 16 -8.12 -18.89 7.56
CA GLY A 16 -8.69 -20.10 6.97
C GLY A 16 -9.33 -19.86 5.60
N GLN A 17 -9.42 -20.91 4.77
CA GLN A 17 -10.00 -20.84 3.42
C GLN A 17 -11.40 -20.19 3.36
N ALA A 18 -12.20 -20.31 4.42
CA ALA A 18 -13.51 -19.66 4.49
C ALA A 18 -13.43 -18.14 4.38
N ILE A 19 -12.45 -17.50 5.04
CA ILE A 19 -12.23 -16.05 4.96
C ILE A 19 -11.80 -15.65 3.55
N TRP A 20 -10.99 -16.47 2.88
CA TRP A 20 -10.55 -16.22 1.50
C TRP A 20 -11.71 -16.28 0.50
N VAL A 21 -12.61 -17.24 0.69
CA VAL A 21 -13.79 -17.41 -0.16
C VAL A 21 -14.77 -16.26 0.09
N GLU A 22 -15.01 -15.90 1.35
CA GLU A 22 -15.89 -14.78 1.72
C GLU A 22 -15.38 -13.43 1.17
N ALA A 23 -14.07 -13.17 1.31
CA ALA A 23 -13.46 -11.96 0.76
C ALA A 23 -13.67 -11.83 -0.76
N VAL A 24 -13.56 -12.95 -1.50
CA VAL A 24 -13.81 -13.00 -2.94
C VAL A 24 -15.30 -12.85 -3.27
N GLN A 25 -16.18 -13.44 -2.48
CA GLN A 25 -17.64 -13.32 -2.66
C GLN A 25 -18.15 -11.89 -2.45
N SER A 26 -17.46 -11.08 -1.65
CA SER A 26 -17.80 -9.67 -1.47
C SER A 26 -17.54 -8.81 -2.73
N GLU A 27 -16.78 -9.31 -3.71
CA GLU A 27 -16.48 -8.59 -4.96
C GLU A 27 -17.67 -8.68 -5.95
N LYS A 28 -18.28 -7.54 -6.27
CA LYS A 28 -19.43 -7.47 -7.20
C LYS A 28 -19.09 -8.12 -8.55
N GLY A 29 -19.82 -9.17 -8.91
CA GLY A 29 -19.67 -9.89 -10.18
C GLY A 29 -18.81 -11.14 -10.10
N GLN A 30 -18.23 -11.49 -8.94
CA GLN A 30 -17.59 -12.79 -8.74
C GLN A 30 -18.55 -13.77 -8.06
N THR A 31 -18.82 -14.89 -8.72
CA THR A 31 -19.62 -16.02 -8.20
C THR A 31 -18.78 -17.27 -7.94
N LEU A 32 -17.47 -17.18 -8.12
CA LEU A 32 -16.56 -18.33 -8.10
C LEU A 32 -16.08 -18.61 -6.67
N HIS A 33 -16.28 -19.85 -6.20
CA HIS A 33 -15.73 -20.40 -4.96
C HIS A 33 -14.20 -20.55 -4.96
N ARG A 34 -13.48 -19.77 -5.78
CA ARG A 34 -12.03 -19.83 -5.84
C ARG A 34 -11.47 -18.93 -4.72
N PRO A 35 -10.70 -19.48 -3.77
CA PRO A 35 -10.17 -18.67 -2.69
C PRO A 35 -9.18 -17.61 -3.21
N LEU A 36 -9.11 -16.50 -2.48
CA LEU A 36 -8.03 -15.54 -2.62
C LEU A 36 -6.68 -16.24 -2.37
N LEU A 37 -5.91 -16.45 -3.43
CA LEU A 37 -4.57 -17.02 -3.32
C LEU A 37 -3.58 -15.89 -3.04
N ALA A 38 -2.92 -15.96 -1.87
CA ALA A 38 -1.76 -15.15 -1.56
C ALA A 38 -0.70 -15.25 -2.68
N TYR A 39 0.12 -14.21 -2.85
CA TYR A 39 1.26 -14.32 -3.77
C TYR A 39 2.15 -15.50 -3.35
N ILE A 40 2.55 -16.30 -4.34
CA ILE A 40 3.36 -17.49 -4.10
C ILE A 40 4.83 -17.10 -3.83
N ASP A 41 5.28 -15.91 -4.25
CA ASP A 41 6.68 -15.47 -4.21
C ASP A 41 6.86 -14.05 -3.63
N LYS A 42 7.79 -13.90 -2.69
CA LYS A 42 8.19 -12.63 -2.05
C LYS A 42 8.78 -11.64 -3.06
N ALA A 43 9.50 -12.11 -4.08
CA ALA A 43 10.06 -11.23 -5.11
C ALA A 43 8.96 -10.62 -6.01
N ALA A 44 7.83 -11.31 -6.18
CA ALA A 44 6.67 -10.76 -6.88
C ALA A 44 6.00 -9.64 -6.08
N ILE A 45 5.96 -9.75 -4.75
CA ILE A 45 5.42 -8.71 -3.85
C ILE A 45 6.18 -7.40 -4.06
N GLN A 46 7.52 -7.45 -4.00
CA GLN A 46 8.36 -6.26 -4.15
C GLN A 46 8.10 -5.51 -5.47
N LYS A 47 8.00 -6.25 -6.58
CA LYS A 47 7.71 -5.67 -7.91
C LYS A 47 6.37 -4.94 -7.94
N HIS A 48 5.36 -5.46 -7.23
CA HIS A 48 4.01 -4.88 -7.24
C HIS A 48 3.86 -3.75 -6.20
N VAL A 49 4.58 -3.84 -5.08
CA VAL A 49 4.67 -2.80 -4.06
C VAL A 49 5.32 -1.54 -4.60
N CYS A 50 6.28 -1.65 -5.52
CA CYS A 50 6.92 -0.49 -6.15
C CYS A 50 5.89 0.48 -6.77
N LEU A 51 4.84 -0.03 -7.42
CA LEU A 51 3.78 0.81 -7.99
C LEU A 51 3.00 1.55 -6.91
N TRP A 52 2.71 0.89 -5.78
CA TRP A 52 2.07 1.53 -4.63
C TRP A 52 2.97 2.58 -3.96
N GLN A 53 4.28 2.33 -3.87
CA GLN A 53 5.24 3.33 -3.41
C GLN A 53 5.25 4.55 -4.33
N GLN A 54 5.22 4.36 -5.65
CA GLN A 54 5.13 5.44 -6.63
C GLN A 54 3.83 6.24 -6.48
N ILE A 55 2.69 5.57 -6.28
CA ILE A 55 1.40 6.23 -5.99
C ILE A 55 1.49 7.10 -4.73
N LEU A 56 2.01 6.55 -3.63
CA LEU A 56 2.15 7.29 -2.37
C LEU A 56 3.15 8.44 -2.48
N ALA A 57 4.27 8.25 -3.18
CA ALA A 57 5.26 9.29 -3.42
C ALA A 57 4.72 10.42 -4.29
N PHE A 58 3.94 10.09 -5.32
CA PHE A 58 3.24 11.08 -6.13
C PHE A 58 2.29 11.92 -5.27
N ILE A 59 1.45 11.25 -4.49
CA ILE A 59 0.53 11.93 -3.56
C ILE A 59 1.29 12.83 -2.59
N ALA A 60 2.40 12.36 -2.01
CA ALA A 60 3.24 13.14 -1.11
C ALA A 60 3.74 14.44 -1.76
N ARG A 61 4.32 14.33 -2.96
CA ARG A 61 4.82 15.48 -3.72
C ARG A 61 3.72 16.47 -4.06
N MET A 62 2.54 15.96 -4.40
CA MET A 62 1.40 16.79 -4.75
C MET A 62 0.73 17.47 -3.54
N GLN A 63 1.04 17.07 -2.31
CA GLN A 63 0.57 17.74 -1.08
C GLN A 63 1.59 18.73 -0.51
N ALA A 64 2.85 18.67 -0.95
CA ALA A 64 3.86 19.67 -0.61
C ALA A 64 3.53 21.01 -1.29
N LEU A 65 3.92 22.12 -0.68
CA LEU A 65 3.81 23.45 -1.31
C LEU A 65 4.62 23.44 -2.61
N HIS A 66 4.01 23.85 -3.72
CA HIS A 66 4.65 23.88 -5.02
C HIS A 66 4.14 25.04 -5.87
N ASP A 67 5.00 25.55 -6.75
CA ASP A 67 4.77 26.80 -7.49
C ASP A 67 4.09 26.61 -8.86
N TRP A 68 3.99 25.37 -9.33
CA TRP A 68 3.34 24.99 -10.60
C TRP A 68 1.82 24.79 -10.50
N THR A 69 1.11 24.94 -11.64
CA THR A 69 -0.34 24.74 -11.75
C THR A 69 -0.70 23.26 -11.60
N SER A 70 -0.94 22.85 -10.36
CA SER A 70 -1.35 21.49 -10.04
C SER A 70 -2.80 21.21 -10.46
N LEU A 71 -3.02 19.99 -10.97
CA LEU A 71 -4.36 19.48 -11.22
C LEU A 71 -5.19 19.57 -9.93
N LYS A 72 -6.45 19.98 -10.06
CA LYS A 72 -7.42 19.99 -8.95
C LYS A 72 -7.84 18.56 -8.57
N TYR A 73 -6.91 17.73 -8.11
CA TYR A 73 -7.24 16.42 -7.54
C TYR A 73 -7.75 16.62 -6.11
N GLY A 74 -8.93 16.10 -5.82
CA GLY A 74 -9.62 16.35 -4.56
C GLY A 74 -9.52 15.15 -3.64
N MET A 75 -8.53 15.13 -2.74
CA MET A 75 -8.64 14.24 -1.58
C MET A 75 -9.92 14.56 -0.82
N THR A 76 -10.70 13.52 -0.51
CA THR A 76 -11.85 13.67 0.38
C THR A 76 -11.38 14.07 1.78
N ALA A 77 -12.28 14.63 2.60
CA ALA A 77 -11.95 14.97 3.98
C ALA A 77 -11.44 13.76 4.79
N ARG A 78 -11.95 12.55 4.49
CA ARG A 78 -11.52 11.29 5.12
C ARG A 78 -10.10 10.91 4.72
N GLN A 79 -9.81 10.93 3.41
CA GLN A 79 -8.48 10.68 2.87
C GLN A 79 -7.47 11.68 3.42
N ARG A 80 -7.82 12.97 3.46
CA ARG A 80 -6.95 14.03 4.02
C ARG A 80 -6.66 13.80 5.50
N LYS A 81 -7.65 13.39 6.30
CA LYS A 81 -7.45 13.07 7.72
C LYS A 81 -6.44 11.93 7.91
N LYS A 82 -6.60 10.83 7.16
CA LYS A 82 -5.66 9.70 7.21
C LYS A 82 -4.29 10.05 6.67
N TRP A 83 -4.22 10.87 5.61
CA TRP A 83 -2.97 11.40 5.08
C TRP A 83 -2.21 12.21 6.13
N CYS A 84 -2.86 13.16 6.81
CA CYS A 84 -2.22 13.97 7.85
C CYS A 84 -1.65 13.09 8.97
N GLN A 85 -2.39 12.07 9.40
CA GLN A 85 -1.94 11.12 10.43
C GLN A 85 -0.71 10.33 9.96
N LEU A 86 -0.72 9.82 8.73
CA LEU A 86 0.43 9.12 8.14
C LEU A 86 1.65 10.05 8.01
N TRP A 87 1.43 11.27 7.52
CA TRP A 87 2.49 12.26 7.31
C TRP A 87 3.15 12.67 8.62
N GLN A 88 2.37 12.86 9.69
CA GLN A 88 2.88 13.16 11.02
C GLN A 88 3.79 12.04 11.55
N LEU A 89 3.35 10.79 11.45
CA LEU A 89 4.14 9.63 11.89
C LEU A 89 5.41 9.45 11.04
N ALA A 90 5.31 9.66 9.72
CA ALA A 90 6.46 9.60 8.83
C ALA A 90 7.49 10.72 9.09
N SER A 91 7.02 11.92 9.46
CA SER A 91 7.89 13.05 9.78
C SER A 91 8.58 12.91 11.14
N GLN A 92 8.01 12.13 12.05
CA GLN A 92 8.57 11.83 13.38
C GLN A 92 9.39 10.56 13.43
N ALA A 93 9.39 9.76 12.36
CA ALA A 93 10.24 8.58 12.27
C ALA A 93 11.70 9.03 12.26
N PRO A 94 12.52 8.66 13.26
CA PRO A 94 13.93 8.98 13.24
C PRO A 94 14.55 8.38 11.98
N GLY A 95 15.28 9.20 11.22
CA GLY A 95 16.12 8.72 10.13
C GLY A 95 17.01 7.59 10.67
N SER A 96 17.12 6.51 9.90
CA SER A 96 17.91 5.31 10.17
C SER A 96 19.12 5.58 11.07
N PRO A 97 19.35 4.81 12.15
CA PRO A 97 20.64 4.85 12.83
C PRO A 97 21.72 4.41 11.83
N ASP A 98 22.73 5.24 11.62
CA ASP A 98 23.94 4.86 10.89
C ASP A 98 24.59 3.63 11.56
N PRO A 99 25.08 2.65 10.78
CA PRO A 99 25.75 1.48 11.32
C PRO A 99 27.21 1.83 11.64
N GLN A 100 27.46 2.57 12.72
CA GLN A 100 28.81 2.63 13.29
C GLN A 100 28.84 2.81 14.80
N GLY A 101 29.14 1.69 15.48
CA GLY A 101 29.89 1.69 16.74
C GLY A 101 29.07 1.65 18.02
N SER A 102 28.89 0.46 18.58
CA SER A 102 29.44 0.15 19.92
C SER A 102 29.13 -1.31 20.27
N TRP A 103 30.15 -2.16 20.22
CA TRP A 103 30.15 -3.45 20.89
C TRP A 103 30.30 -3.22 22.40
N GLY A 104 29.36 -3.73 23.19
CA GLY A 104 29.47 -3.77 24.64
C GLY A 104 28.25 -4.40 25.30
N SER A 105 28.31 -5.73 25.47
CA SER A 105 27.73 -6.60 26.53
C SER A 105 26.52 -6.07 27.33
N GLN A 106 25.42 -6.81 27.52
CA GLN A 106 25.42 -8.13 28.18
C GLN A 106 24.08 -8.88 28.03
N ALA A 107 24.20 -10.21 28.07
CA ALA A 107 23.22 -11.29 27.90
C ALA A 107 21.86 -11.17 28.63
N ALA A 108 20.79 -11.57 27.93
CA ALA A 108 19.65 -12.29 28.49
C ALA A 108 19.02 -13.23 27.42
N VAL A 109 19.14 -14.53 27.71
CA VAL A 109 18.44 -15.76 27.25
C VAL A 109 17.48 -15.68 26.02
N PRO A 110 17.66 -16.56 25.00
CA PRO A 110 16.76 -16.71 23.85
C PRO A 110 15.66 -17.74 24.10
N GLY A 111 14.40 -17.39 23.81
CA GLY A 111 13.28 -18.31 23.81
C GLY A 111 11.94 -17.60 23.57
N ASP A 112 11.36 -17.79 22.38
CA ASP A 112 9.94 -17.62 22.03
C ASP A 112 9.30 -16.22 21.98
N LEU A 113 10.07 -15.12 21.90
CA LEU A 113 9.50 -13.77 21.72
C LEU A 113 9.81 -13.11 20.35
N GLU A 114 10.75 -13.64 19.58
CA GLU A 114 11.18 -13.00 18.32
C GLU A 114 10.14 -13.12 17.18
N ASP A 115 9.28 -14.15 17.21
CA ASP A 115 8.25 -14.36 16.19
C ASP A 115 7.05 -13.40 16.32
N GLN A 116 6.83 -12.84 17.52
CA GLN A 116 5.68 -11.96 17.78
C GLN A 116 5.97 -10.50 17.41
N GLU A 117 7.23 -10.05 17.57
CA GLU A 117 7.71 -8.74 17.12
C GLU A 117 7.64 -8.60 15.58
N GLY A 118 7.91 -9.68 14.85
CA GLY A 118 7.81 -9.72 13.39
C GLY A 118 6.38 -9.54 12.86
N TRP A 119 5.39 -9.96 13.64
CA TRP A 119 3.96 -9.87 13.28
C TRP A 119 3.32 -8.52 13.67
N ALA A 120 3.86 -7.82 14.67
CA ALA A 120 3.26 -6.61 15.19
C ALA A 120 3.24 -5.48 14.14
N ILE A 121 2.06 -4.99 13.75
CA ILE A 121 1.93 -3.85 12.84
C ILE A 121 2.33 -2.57 13.57
N THR A 122 3.32 -1.84 13.04
CA THR A 122 3.75 -0.58 13.65
C THR A 122 2.71 0.51 13.44
N ALA A 123 2.77 1.59 14.23
CA ALA A 123 1.84 2.71 14.08
C ALA A 123 1.88 3.33 12.67
N ILE A 124 3.07 3.45 12.08
CA ILE A 124 3.26 3.99 10.72
C ILE A 124 2.76 3.02 9.65
N GLU A 125 2.96 1.71 9.81
CA GLU A 125 2.41 0.69 8.91
C GLU A 125 0.89 0.68 8.93
N LYS A 126 0.29 0.75 10.12
CA LYS A 126 -1.16 0.85 10.29
C LYS A 126 -1.72 2.12 9.65
N ALA A 127 -1.11 3.27 9.88
CA ALA A 127 -1.54 4.53 9.26
C ALA A 127 -1.41 4.49 7.73
N CYS A 128 -0.36 3.83 7.22
CA CYS A 128 -0.16 3.62 5.79
C CYS A 128 -1.27 2.73 5.19
N LEU A 129 -1.61 1.63 5.86
CA LEU A 129 -2.69 0.74 5.46
C LEU A 129 -4.06 1.44 5.47
N GLU A 130 -4.39 2.13 6.56
CA GLU A 130 -5.64 2.88 6.70
C GLU A 130 -5.79 3.96 5.62
N PHE A 131 -4.70 4.64 5.28
CA PHE A 131 -4.71 5.61 4.19
C PHE A 131 -4.93 4.93 2.82
N CYS A 132 -4.28 3.80 2.55
CA CYS A 132 -4.49 3.04 1.31
C CYS A 132 -5.93 2.54 1.19
N ILE A 133 -6.53 2.06 2.28
CA ILE A 133 -7.95 1.65 2.31
C ILE A 133 -8.86 2.85 1.99
N GLU A 134 -8.62 4.03 2.58
CA GLU A 134 -9.42 5.23 2.26
C GLU A 134 -9.23 5.74 0.82
N LEU A 135 -8.07 5.51 0.20
CA LEU A 135 -7.89 5.76 -1.22
C LEU A 135 -8.76 4.83 -2.07
N LEU A 136 -8.83 3.54 -1.71
CA LEU A 136 -9.63 2.53 -2.39
C LEU A 136 -11.15 2.70 -2.14
N ASN A 137 -11.54 3.22 -0.99
CA ASN A 137 -12.95 3.39 -0.57
C ASN A 137 -13.64 4.64 -1.18
N GLN A 138 -13.05 5.25 -2.22
CA GLN A 138 -13.69 6.36 -2.90
C GLN A 138 -14.86 5.85 -3.76
N ARG A 139 -16.09 6.26 -3.43
CA ARG A 139 -17.25 5.98 -4.29
C ARG A 139 -17.01 6.57 -5.68
N HIS A 140 -17.28 5.80 -6.73
CA HIS A 140 -17.27 6.27 -8.11
C HIS A 140 -18.21 7.47 -8.24
N CYS A 141 -17.63 8.67 -8.24
CA CYS A 141 -18.33 9.88 -8.61
C CYS A 141 -18.25 10.02 -10.13
N SER A 142 -19.25 10.64 -10.76
CA SER A 142 -19.33 10.91 -12.21
C SER A 142 -18.14 11.67 -12.83
N HIS A 143 -17.15 12.07 -12.02
CA HIS A 143 -15.91 12.69 -12.46
C HIS A 143 -14.73 11.86 -11.96
N GLU A 144 -14.37 10.82 -12.69
CA GLU A 144 -13.31 9.85 -12.33
C GLU A 144 -11.95 10.54 -12.08
N TYR A 145 -11.66 11.62 -12.82
CA TYR A 145 -10.47 12.44 -12.68
C TYR A 145 -10.40 13.28 -11.39
N LYS A 146 -11.42 13.24 -10.53
CA LYS A 146 -11.34 13.81 -9.17
C LYS A 146 -10.76 12.84 -8.15
N SER A 147 -10.59 11.56 -8.50
CA SER A 147 -10.00 10.57 -7.61
C SER A 147 -8.49 10.74 -7.52
N ALA A 148 -7.98 10.92 -6.30
CA ALA A 148 -6.54 10.99 -6.05
C ALA A 148 -5.82 9.71 -6.52
N LEU A 149 -6.46 8.55 -6.37
CA LEU A 149 -5.92 7.27 -6.83
C LEU A 149 -5.86 7.19 -8.36
N VAL A 150 -6.93 7.60 -9.07
CA VAL A 150 -6.95 7.62 -10.54
C VAL A 150 -5.88 8.57 -11.09
N CYS A 151 -5.75 9.77 -10.51
CA CYS A 151 -4.69 10.71 -10.89
C CYS A 151 -3.29 10.10 -10.68
N ALA A 152 -3.04 9.48 -9.54
CA ALA A 152 -1.76 8.85 -9.25
C ALA A 152 -1.46 7.68 -10.21
N MET A 153 -2.46 6.85 -10.52
CA MET A 153 -2.33 5.74 -11.46
C MET A 153 -2.08 6.21 -12.90
N ALA A 154 -2.69 7.33 -13.32
CA ALA A 154 -2.44 7.91 -14.65
C ALA A 154 -0.96 8.24 -14.84
N VAL A 155 -0.31 8.79 -13.80
CA VAL A 155 1.12 9.16 -13.85
C VAL A 155 2.04 7.94 -13.92
N LEU A 156 1.61 6.76 -13.44
CA LEU A 156 2.38 5.51 -13.64
C LEU A 156 2.50 5.12 -15.12
N GLY A 157 1.60 5.64 -15.94
CA GLY A 157 1.65 5.52 -17.39
C GLY A 157 2.76 6.34 -18.04
N GLN A 158 3.42 7.25 -17.32
CA GLN A 158 4.57 7.99 -17.84
C GLN A 158 5.83 7.12 -17.76
N GLY A 159 6.44 6.85 -18.91
CA GLY A 159 7.75 6.23 -19.05
C GLY A 159 8.87 7.27 -19.26
N GLU A 160 10.09 6.80 -19.41
CA GLU A 160 11.29 7.65 -19.56
C GLU A 160 11.27 8.49 -20.86
N THR A 161 10.74 7.91 -21.94
CA THR A 161 10.72 8.52 -23.28
C THR A 161 9.35 9.09 -23.69
N GLY A 162 8.35 9.02 -22.80
CA GLY A 162 6.97 9.43 -23.11
C GLY A 162 5.93 8.58 -22.41
N TRP A 163 4.69 8.62 -22.89
CA TRP A 163 3.62 7.75 -22.39
C TRP A 163 3.89 6.29 -22.76
N ARG A 164 3.59 5.38 -21.84
CA ARG A 164 3.70 3.95 -22.04
C ARG A 164 2.66 3.45 -23.05
N ASP A 165 2.95 2.30 -23.64
CA ASP A 165 2.07 1.65 -24.59
C ASP A 165 0.74 1.20 -23.93
N PRO A 166 -0.41 1.30 -24.64
CA PRO A 166 -1.71 0.85 -24.15
C PRO A 166 -1.73 -0.58 -23.59
N GLU A 167 -0.96 -1.51 -24.18
CA GLU A 167 -0.90 -2.92 -23.75
C GLU A 167 -0.20 -3.11 -22.40
N SER A 168 0.56 -2.11 -21.95
CA SER A 168 1.24 -2.15 -20.66
C SER A 168 0.35 -1.75 -19.48
N TYR A 169 -0.72 -0.97 -19.73
CA TYR A 169 -1.61 -0.47 -18.68
C TYR A 169 -2.38 -1.59 -17.96
N PRO A 170 -2.95 -2.61 -18.64
CA PRO A 170 -3.56 -3.75 -17.97
C PRO A 170 -2.63 -4.42 -16.95
N LEU A 171 -1.32 -4.51 -17.26
CA LEU A 171 -0.33 -5.07 -16.33
C LEU A 171 -0.12 -4.18 -15.10
N ILE A 172 -0.06 -2.86 -15.28
CA ILE A 172 0.06 -1.89 -14.17
C ILE A 172 -1.17 -1.99 -13.25
N LEU A 173 -2.37 -1.93 -13.83
CA LEU A 173 -3.62 -2.04 -13.09
C LEU A 173 -3.74 -3.39 -12.37
N SER A 174 -3.41 -4.49 -13.04
CA SER A 174 -3.41 -5.83 -12.45
C SER A 174 -2.50 -5.90 -11.22
N ARG A 175 -1.29 -5.33 -11.29
CA ARG A 175 -0.35 -5.31 -10.15
C ARG A 175 -0.88 -4.48 -8.98
N VAL A 176 -1.44 -3.30 -9.25
CA VAL A 176 -2.05 -2.44 -8.22
C VAL A 176 -3.21 -3.16 -7.53
N ILE A 177 -4.15 -3.73 -8.30
CA ILE A 177 -5.33 -4.44 -7.81
C ILE A 177 -4.92 -5.65 -6.97
N LYS A 178 -3.95 -6.44 -7.42
CA LYS A 178 -3.52 -7.63 -6.68
C LYS A 178 -2.98 -7.27 -5.30
N VAL A 179 -2.21 -6.19 -5.14
CA VAL A 179 -1.78 -5.75 -3.80
C VAL A 179 -2.96 -5.17 -3.02
N ALA A 180 -3.83 -4.38 -3.66
CA ALA A 180 -5.02 -3.80 -3.03
C ALA A 180 -5.92 -4.85 -2.38
N ARG A 181 -6.13 -5.98 -3.06
CA ARG A 181 -6.97 -7.08 -2.56
C ARG A 181 -6.50 -7.61 -1.20
N PHE A 182 -5.20 -7.67 -0.94
CA PHE A 182 -4.68 -8.12 0.35
C PHE A 182 -4.76 -7.05 1.45
N MET A 183 -4.89 -5.77 1.09
CA MET A 183 -5.01 -4.69 2.08
C MET A 183 -6.40 -4.60 2.73
N VAL A 184 -7.42 -5.18 2.09
CA VAL A 184 -8.84 -5.00 2.45
C VAL A 184 -9.45 -6.25 3.10
N VAL A 185 -8.72 -7.37 3.12
CA VAL A 185 -9.12 -8.63 3.78
C VAL A 185 -8.86 -8.52 5.28
#